data_AF-A0A9D6YDX5-F1
#
_entry.id   AF-A0A9D6YDX5-F1
#
_cell.length_a   1.000
_cell.length_b   1.000
_cell.length_c   1.000
_cell.angle_alpha   90.00
_cell.angle_beta   90.00
_cell.angle_gamma   90.00
#
_symmetry.space_group_name_H-M   'P 1'
#
loop_
_entity.id
_entity.type
_entity.pdbx_description
1 polymer ?
#
loop_
_entity_poly.entity_id
_entity_poly.type
_entity_poly.pdbx_seq_one_letter_code
_entity_poly.pdbx_strand_id
1 'polypeptide(L)'
;MKLPRLLLLGSLALNVVLLGWLVRRAPANAAVAAGGLPETNGHLTRSTGGSGAAPATSMSYWLGLDAAAMQQKLQPLNLPPEVVESLVISRIFARYNERRRELSTAAMKFPWWQTVTAWPARLALLTPAQQKELRELEAAARNEVLQRLGPGALDRDGTIATRYSFVPAKRAVLLGALLRDYEDIKAELKDETRGIRTAADREKEKFLEAERQRDIAALLSPAERDIFEHRTASAAAVMQNRLGVFEPTEAEYRAVFAIFREFEADHPGVMALQAWGQRLGASENGEYEEKIHQILGDARYADWMLSGQGYAQSLSRLAPQLNLSPATVKGVAVLLDNTLKRSREIGGDGAMEVPQKLSALANLAAQARSEVTARLGPTGAGALLSQLSWLDLIAQGNAVTVTGHATSWSPVNRVPPGRRPAPNVQTPRQ
;
A
#
# COMPACT_ATOMS: atom_id res chain seq x y z
N MET A 1 -15.11 -40.67 -17.06
CA MET A 1 -15.37 -39.49 -16.18
C MET A 1 -15.43 -39.84 -14.68
N LYS A 2 -14.57 -40.71 -14.12
CA LYS A 2 -14.59 -41.05 -12.67
C LYS A 2 -13.31 -40.69 -11.90
N LEU A 3 -12.22 -40.35 -12.59
CA LEU A 3 -10.95 -39.90 -11.97
C LEU A 3 -11.02 -38.58 -11.17
N PRO A 4 -11.74 -37.52 -11.60
CA PRO A 4 -11.67 -36.23 -10.89
C PRO A 4 -12.42 -36.24 -9.55
N ARG A 5 -13.40 -37.14 -9.36
CA ARG A 5 -14.13 -37.27 -8.08
C ARG A 5 -13.33 -38.00 -7.00
N LEU A 6 -12.47 -38.94 -7.40
CA LEU A 6 -11.58 -39.65 -6.46
C LEU A 6 -10.43 -38.76 -5.97
N LEU A 7 -9.92 -37.86 -6.81
CA LEU A 7 -8.88 -36.89 -6.43
C LEU A 7 -9.39 -35.81 -5.45
N LEU A 8 -10.64 -35.36 -5.61
CA LEU A 8 -11.28 -34.41 -4.69
C LEU A 8 -11.57 -35.03 -3.32
N LEU A 9 -12.02 -36.28 -3.27
CA LEU A 9 -12.23 -37.00 -2.01
C LEU A 9 -10.91 -37.30 -1.29
N GLY A 10 -9.85 -37.62 -2.03
CA GLY A 10 -8.51 -37.79 -1.48
C GLY A 10 -7.93 -36.50 -0.87
N SER A 11 -8.11 -35.36 -1.54
CA SER A 11 -7.66 -34.04 -1.05
C SER A 11 -8.38 -33.62 0.24
N LEU A 12 -9.69 -33.89 0.34
CA LEU A 12 -10.48 -33.50 1.51
C LEU A 12 -10.13 -34.35 2.75
N ALA A 13 -9.85 -35.65 2.56
CA ALA A 13 -9.36 -36.52 3.62
C ALA A 13 -7.95 -36.10 4.10
N LEU A 14 -7.07 -35.69 3.17
CA LEU A 14 -5.72 -35.25 3.50
C LEU A 14 -5.72 -33.96 4.35
N ASN A 15 -6.60 -33.00 4.03
CA ASN A 15 -6.73 -31.75 4.77
C ASN A 15 -7.27 -31.95 6.19
N VAL A 16 -8.18 -32.89 6.41
CA VAL A 16 -8.71 -33.22 7.74
C VAL A 16 -7.66 -33.91 8.61
N VAL A 17 -6.85 -34.79 8.03
CA VAL A 17 -5.72 -35.44 8.73
C VAL A 17 -4.64 -34.41 9.10
N LEU A 18 -4.34 -33.46 8.21
CA LEU A 18 -3.36 -32.41 8.47
C LEU A 18 -3.81 -31.46 9.59
N LEU A 19 -5.09 -31.11 9.64
CA LEU A 19 -5.69 -30.30 10.70
C LEU A 19 -5.68 -31.03 12.05
N GLY A 20 -6.02 -32.32 12.06
CA GLY A 20 -5.94 -33.15 13.26
C GLY A 20 -4.50 -33.33 13.77
N TRP A 21 -3.52 -33.39 12.86
CA TRP A 21 -2.11 -33.50 13.22
C TRP A 21 -1.54 -32.18 13.77
N LEU A 22 -1.91 -31.03 13.20
CA LEU A 22 -1.51 -29.70 13.69
C LEU A 22 -2.07 -29.39 15.08
N VAL A 23 -3.34 -29.75 15.34
CA VAL A 23 -3.95 -29.60 16.68
C VAL A 23 -3.26 -30.49 17.71
N ARG A 24 -2.72 -31.64 17.30
CA ARG A 24 -2.03 -32.59 18.19
C ARG A 24 -0.55 -32.26 18.43
N ARG A 25 0.02 -31.30 17.68
CA ARG A 25 1.45 -30.92 17.75
C ARG A 25 1.72 -29.53 18.33
N ALA A 26 0.71 -28.81 18.82
CA ALA A 26 0.95 -27.57 19.56
C ALA A 26 1.78 -27.87 20.82
N PRO A 27 2.96 -27.26 21.01
CA PRO A 27 3.82 -27.53 22.16
C PRO A 27 3.20 -26.91 23.42
N ALA A 28 2.90 -27.76 24.40
CA ALA A 28 2.63 -27.35 25.76
C ALA A 28 3.93 -26.86 26.41
N ASN A 29 4.15 -25.55 26.41
CA ASN A 29 5.12 -24.89 27.29
C ASN A 29 4.47 -23.69 27.96
N ALA A 30 3.81 -23.97 29.09
CA ALA A 30 3.68 -23.07 30.22
C ALA A 30 3.42 -23.94 31.46
N ALA A 31 4.50 -24.46 32.03
CA ALA A 31 4.48 -25.11 33.33
C ALA A 31 4.39 -24.05 34.42
N VAL A 32 3.40 -24.16 35.32
CA VAL A 32 3.56 -23.76 36.73
C VAL A 32 2.82 -24.75 37.63
N ALA A 33 3.62 -25.35 38.52
CA ALA A 33 3.34 -25.93 39.82
C ALA A 33 2.48 -27.20 39.95
N ALA A 34 3.22 -28.28 40.20
CA ALA A 34 2.77 -29.53 40.80
C ALA A 34 2.20 -29.35 42.22
N GLY A 35 1.21 -30.18 42.55
CA GLY A 35 0.73 -30.37 43.91
C GLY A 35 -0.28 -31.51 44.01
N GLY A 36 0.22 -32.73 44.23
CA GLY A 36 -0.43 -33.81 44.99
C GLY A 36 -1.71 -34.45 44.45
N LEU A 37 -1.60 -35.71 44.00
CA LEU A 37 -2.73 -36.66 43.99
C LEU A 37 -3.12 -37.03 45.43
N PRO A 38 -4.35 -37.50 45.65
CA PRO A 38 -4.46 -38.95 45.78
C PRO A 38 -5.59 -39.58 44.97
N GLU A 39 -5.33 -40.85 44.68
CA GLU A 39 -6.19 -41.83 44.04
C GLU A 39 -7.57 -41.92 44.70
N THR A 40 -8.61 -42.11 43.89
CA THR A 40 -9.81 -42.82 44.30
C THR A 40 -10.26 -43.76 43.19
N ASN A 41 -10.12 -45.05 43.46
CA ASN A 41 -10.71 -46.15 42.72
C ASN A 41 -12.23 -46.04 42.80
N GLY A 42 -12.87 -45.62 41.70
CA GLY A 42 -14.32 -45.61 41.51
C GLY A 42 -14.70 -46.61 40.43
N HIS A 43 -15.15 -47.78 40.85
CA HIS A 43 -15.73 -48.83 40.03
C HIS A 43 -16.92 -48.27 39.23
N LEU A 44 -16.76 -48.04 37.92
CA LEU A 44 -17.90 -47.80 37.03
C LEU A 44 -18.24 -49.09 36.30
N THR A 45 -19.25 -49.75 36.87
CA THR A 45 -20.07 -50.80 36.25
C THR A 45 -20.38 -50.48 34.79
N ARG A 46 -19.94 -51.38 33.90
CA ARG A 46 -20.31 -51.42 32.49
C ARG A 46 -21.80 -51.69 32.39
N SER A 47 -22.60 -50.63 32.26
CA SER A 47 -24.00 -50.73 31.85
C SER A 47 -24.06 -51.08 30.37
N THR A 48 -24.40 -52.33 30.09
CA THR A 48 -24.89 -52.79 28.80
C THR A 48 -26.35 -52.37 28.67
N GLY A 49 -26.63 -51.33 27.89
CA GLY A 49 -28.02 -50.93 27.62
C GLY A 49 -28.11 -49.68 26.74
N GLY A 50 -28.63 -49.86 25.53
CA GLY A 50 -29.06 -48.77 24.67
C GLY A 50 -28.08 -48.43 23.56
N SER A 51 -28.16 -49.18 22.46
CA SER A 51 -27.81 -48.68 21.13
C SER A 51 -28.77 -47.54 20.77
N GLY A 52 -28.57 -46.38 21.38
CA GLY A 52 -29.10 -45.12 20.88
C GLY A 52 -28.18 -44.70 19.75
N ALA A 53 -28.62 -44.90 18.51
CA ALA A 53 -27.95 -44.37 17.35
C ALA A 53 -27.61 -42.89 17.61
N ALA A 54 -26.30 -42.59 17.71
CA ALA A 54 -25.86 -41.20 17.68
C ALA A 54 -26.41 -40.63 16.36
N PRO A 55 -27.30 -39.63 16.42
CA PRO A 55 -27.97 -39.18 15.22
C PRO A 55 -26.90 -38.65 14.27
N ALA A 56 -26.89 -39.13 13.03
CA ALA A 56 -26.13 -38.56 11.91
C ALA A 56 -26.60 -37.15 11.52
N THR A 57 -27.10 -36.40 12.50
CA THR A 57 -27.79 -35.11 12.40
C THR A 57 -26.98 -34.00 13.04
N SER A 58 -25.74 -34.25 13.51
CA SER A 58 -24.99 -33.21 14.24
C SER A 58 -24.62 -32.03 13.34
N MET A 59 -23.97 -32.24 12.19
CA MET A 59 -23.45 -31.13 11.38
C MET A 59 -24.53 -30.41 10.56
N SER A 60 -25.49 -31.15 9.98
CA SER A 60 -26.61 -30.57 9.23
C SER A 60 -27.56 -29.75 10.11
N TYR A 61 -27.73 -30.14 11.38
CA TYR A 61 -28.46 -29.34 12.37
C TYR A 61 -27.77 -28.00 12.61
N TRP A 62 -26.47 -27.99 12.89
CA TRP A 62 -25.72 -26.74 13.13
C TRP A 62 -25.69 -25.83 11.91
N LEU A 63 -25.59 -26.39 10.69
CA LEU A 63 -25.63 -25.63 9.45
C LEU A 63 -27.03 -25.06 9.11
N GLY A 64 -28.09 -25.63 9.69
CA GLY A 64 -29.47 -25.16 9.52
C GLY A 64 -29.87 -24.00 10.43
N LEU A 65 -29.20 -23.82 11.58
CA LEU A 65 -29.49 -22.75 12.54
C LEU A 65 -29.18 -21.38 11.94
N ASP A 66 -29.95 -20.35 12.23
CA ASP A 66 -29.53 -18.97 11.93
C ASP A 66 -28.42 -18.49 12.90
N ALA A 67 -27.86 -17.31 12.65
CA ALA A 67 -26.76 -16.79 13.46
C ALA A 67 -27.15 -16.60 14.94
N ALA A 68 -28.40 -16.20 15.22
CA ALA A 68 -28.89 -15.95 16.57
C ALA A 68 -29.12 -17.26 17.35
N ALA A 69 -29.79 -18.24 16.73
CA ALA A 69 -30.01 -19.55 17.31
C ALA A 69 -28.69 -20.31 17.49
N MET A 70 -27.73 -20.11 16.58
CA MET A 70 -26.38 -20.65 16.72
C MET A 70 -25.68 -20.03 17.94
N GLN A 71 -25.68 -18.71 18.10
CA GLN A 71 -25.07 -18.04 19.24
C GLN A 71 -25.66 -18.52 20.58
N GLN A 72 -27.00 -18.57 20.68
CA GLN A 72 -27.69 -19.02 21.90
C GLN A 72 -27.37 -20.47 22.26
N LYS A 73 -27.20 -21.35 21.26
CA LYS A 73 -26.87 -22.76 21.49
C LYS A 73 -25.39 -23.01 21.77
N LEU A 74 -24.50 -22.12 21.33
CA LEU A 74 -23.06 -22.21 21.59
C LEU A 74 -22.67 -21.63 22.96
N GLN A 75 -23.40 -20.63 23.46
CA GLN A 75 -23.16 -20.01 24.77
C GLN A 75 -23.06 -21.01 25.96
N PRO A 76 -23.95 -22.02 26.12
CA PRO A 76 -23.87 -22.95 27.25
C PRO A 76 -22.75 -23.99 27.12
N LEU A 77 -22.08 -24.09 25.95
CA LEU A 77 -21.08 -25.13 25.69
C LEU A 77 -19.68 -24.79 26.24
N ASN A 78 -19.54 -23.66 26.97
CA ASN A 78 -18.29 -23.19 27.57
C ASN A 78 -17.11 -23.15 26.57
N LEU A 79 -17.40 -22.85 25.30
CA LEU A 79 -16.40 -22.67 24.26
C LEU A 79 -15.70 -21.32 24.45
N PRO A 80 -14.43 -21.18 24.02
CA PRO A 80 -13.77 -19.88 23.99
C PRO A 80 -14.62 -18.85 23.23
N PRO A 81 -14.79 -17.61 23.74
CA PRO A 81 -15.61 -16.58 23.10
C PRO A 81 -15.26 -16.35 21.62
N GLU A 82 -13.96 -16.39 21.31
CA GLU A 82 -13.43 -16.25 19.95
C GLU A 82 -13.93 -17.35 19.00
N VAL A 83 -14.12 -18.57 19.50
CA VAL A 83 -14.63 -19.69 18.69
C VAL A 83 -16.12 -19.48 18.41
N VAL A 84 -16.89 -19.06 19.41
CA VAL A 84 -18.31 -18.74 19.25
C VAL A 84 -18.51 -17.60 18.25
N GLU A 85 -17.76 -16.50 18.39
CA GLU A 85 -17.78 -15.38 17.46
C GLU A 85 -17.40 -15.81 16.04
N SER A 86 -16.36 -16.63 15.88
CA SER A 86 -15.95 -17.14 14.56
C SER A 86 -17.05 -17.91 13.85
N LEU A 87 -17.75 -18.77 14.59
CA LEU A 87 -18.84 -19.59 14.06
C LEU A 87 -20.05 -18.72 13.69
N VAL A 88 -20.40 -17.75 14.54
CA VAL A 88 -21.50 -16.82 14.27
C VAL A 88 -21.19 -15.91 13.08
N ILE A 89 -19.98 -15.33 12.99
CA ILE A 89 -19.52 -14.55 11.82
C ILE A 89 -19.59 -15.42 10.56
N SER A 90 -19.03 -16.63 10.61
CA SER A 90 -19.04 -17.55 9.47
C SER A 90 -20.48 -17.85 9.03
N ARG A 91 -21.42 -17.94 9.97
CA ARG A 91 -22.83 -18.18 9.67
C ARG A 91 -23.51 -16.97 9.04
N ILE A 92 -23.26 -15.77 9.55
CA ILE A 92 -23.72 -14.51 8.94
C ILE A 92 -23.24 -14.46 7.49
N PHE A 93 -21.93 -14.55 7.25
CA PHE A 93 -21.37 -14.49 5.91
C PHE A 93 -21.84 -15.65 5.01
N ALA A 94 -22.08 -16.85 5.54
CA ALA A 94 -22.56 -17.99 4.75
C ALA A 94 -23.90 -17.68 4.04
N ARG A 95 -24.79 -16.93 4.68
CA ARG A 95 -26.08 -16.51 4.09
C ARG A 95 -25.89 -15.61 2.87
N TYR A 96 -24.93 -14.68 2.94
CA TYR A 96 -24.62 -13.77 1.84
C TYR A 96 -23.73 -14.44 0.77
N ASN A 97 -22.94 -15.44 1.16
CA ASN A 97 -21.97 -16.11 0.28
C ASN A 97 -22.62 -16.90 -0.87
N GLU A 98 -23.84 -17.41 -0.71
CA GLU A 98 -24.56 -18.07 -1.80
C GLU A 98 -24.73 -17.12 -2.98
N ARG A 99 -25.33 -15.95 -2.75
CA ARG A 99 -25.53 -14.94 -3.78
C ARG A 99 -24.22 -14.38 -4.32
N ARG A 100 -23.22 -14.16 -3.46
CA ARG A 100 -21.87 -13.72 -3.90
C ARG A 100 -21.22 -14.74 -4.84
N ARG A 101 -21.39 -16.05 -4.58
CA ARG A 101 -20.85 -17.12 -5.44
C ARG A 101 -21.56 -17.17 -6.78
N GLU A 102 -22.87 -16.93 -6.83
CA GLU A 102 -23.61 -16.83 -8.10
C GLU A 102 -23.07 -15.69 -8.96
N LEU A 103 -22.92 -14.49 -8.38
CA LEU A 103 -22.35 -13.33 -9.05
C LEU A 103 -20.90 -13.61 -9.49
N SER A 104 -20.06 -14.15 -8.61
CA SER A 104 -18.67 -14.50 -8.95
C SER A 104 -18.58 -15.56 -10.06
N THR A 105 -19.49 -16.53 -10.08
CA THR A 105 -19.55 -17.57 -11.11
C THR A 105 -20.02 -16.99 -12.45
N ALA A 106 -20.94 -16.03 -12.42
CA ALA A 106 -21.33 -15.28 -13.61
C ALA A 106 -20.14 -14.52 -14.22
N ALA A 107 -19.29 -13.91 -13.37
CA ALA A 107 -18.03 -13.29 -13.80
C ALA A 107 -16.97 -14.28 -14.34
N MET A 108 -17.11 -15.59 -14.09
CA MET A 108 -16.23 -16.63 -14.62
C MET A 108 -16.67 -17.21 -15.96
N LYS A 109 -17.90 -16.89 -16.43
CA LYS A 109 -18.44 -17.38 -17.72
C LYS A 109 -17.90 -16.61 -18.93
N PHE A 110 -17.16 -15.53 -18.72
CA PHE A 110 -16.57 -14.76 -19.80
C PHE A 110 -15.45 -15.57 -20.48
N PRO A 111 -15.39 -15.58 -21.82
CA PRO A 111 -14.30 -16.18 -22.58
C PRO A 111 -12.92 -15.69 -22.11
N TRP A 112 -11.90 -16.55 -22.18
CA TRP A 112 -10.57 -16.24 -21.65
C TRP A 112 -9.99 -14.92 -22.18
N TRP A 113 -10.24 -14.58 -23.45
CA TRP A 113 -9.78 -13.33 -24.08
C TRP A 113 -10.44 -12.06 -23.53
N GLN A 114 -11.64 -12.16 -22.94
CA GLN A 114 -12.29 -11.06 -22.20
C GLN A 114 -11.80 -10.96 -20.75
N THR A 115 -11.14 -12.01 -20.23
CA THR A 115 -10.61 -12.04 -18.86
C THR A 115 -9.17 -11.56 -18.73
N VAL A 116 -8.44 -11.39 -19.85
CA VAL A 116 -7.03 -10.95 -19.87
C VAL A 116 -6.90 -9.49 -19.43
N THR A 117 -7.78 -8.60 -19.89
CA THR A 117 -7.78 -7.18 -19.53
C THR A 117 -8.35 -6.91 -18.14
N ALA A 118 -9.14 -7.83 -17.59
CA ALA A 118 -9.76 -7.72 -16.28
C ALA A 118 -8.94 -8.39 -15.16
N TRP A 119 -7.67 -8.74 -15.40
CA TRP A 119 -6.80 -9.29 -14.36
C TRP A 119 -6.04 -8.17 -13.65
N PRO A 120 -6.02 -8.12 -12.30
CA PRO A 120 -6.48 -9.12 -11.33
C PRO A 120 -7.97 -9.02 -10.95
N ALA A 121 -8.69 -7.96 -11.34
CA ALA A 121 -10.05 -7.66 -10.88
C ALA A 121 -11.17 -8.26 -11.76
N ARG A 122 -11.30 -9.60 -11.81
CA ARG A 122 -12.36 -10.27 -12.62
C ARG A 122 -13.79 -9.85 -12.27
N LEU A 123 -14.01 -9.37 -11.05
CA LEU A 123 -15.30 -8.82 -10.62
C LEU A 123 -15.65 -7.50 -11.34
N ALA A 124 -14.68 -6.83 -11.98
CA ALA A 124 -14.93 -5.67 -12.83
C ALA A 124 -15.71 -6.03 -14.12
N LEU A 125 -15.80 -7.31 -14.48
CA LEU A 125 -16.62 -7.81 -15.60
C LEU A 125 -18.12 -7.89 -15.28
N LEU A 126 -18.48 -7.77 -13.99
CA LEU A 126 -19.88 -7.69 -13.57
C LEU A 126 -20.54 -6.41 -14.08
N THR A 127 -21.85 -6.46 -14.31
CA THR A 127 -22.61 -5.24 -14.62
C THR A 127 -22.60 -4.29 -13.42
N PRO A 128 -22.80 -2.97 -13.61
CA PRO A 128 -22.87 -2.02 -12.50
C PRO A 128 -23.89 -2.43 -11.42
N ALA A 129 -25.04 -2.98 -11.82
CA ALA A 129 -26.05 -3.49 -10.90
C ALA A 129 -25.56 -4.69 -10.08
N GLN A 130 -24.80 -5.61 -10.69
CA GLN A 130 -24.21 -6.76 -9.99
C GLN A 130 -23.06 -6.34 -9.06
N GLN A 131 -22.29 -5.31 -9.43
CA GLN A 131 -21.25 -4.74 -8.57
C GLN A 131 -21.87 -4.04 -7.36
N LYS A 132 -22.95 -3.27 -7.56
CA LYS A 132 -23.75 -2.67 -6.49
C LYS A 132 -24.31 -3.74 -5.56
N GLU A 133 -24.95 -4.78 -6.10
CA GLU A 133 -25.46 -5.90 -5.31
C GLU A 133 -24.35 -6.57 -4.48
N LEU A 134 -23.16 -6.76 -5.05
CA LEU A 134 -22.02 -7.32 -4.31
C LEU A 134 -21.59 -6.45 -3.13
N ARG A 135 -21.55 -5.12 -3.31
CA ARG A 135 -21.26 -4.15 -2.24
C ARG A 135 -22.33 -4.18 -1.16
N GLU A 136 -23.61 -4.18 -1.54
CA GLU A 136 -24.75 -4.25 -0.61
C GLU A 136 -24.73 -5.54 0.24
N LEU A 137 -24.41 -6.69 -0.37
CA LEU A 137 -24.29 -7.96 0.35
C LEU A 137 -23.14 -7.93 1.36
N GLU A 138 -22.01 -7.30 1.03
CA GLU A 138 -20.89 -7.16 1.96
C GLU A 138 -21.20 -6.19 3.10
N ALA A 139 -21.82 -5.04 2.78
CA ALA A 139 -22.26 -4.06 3.77
C ALA A 139 -23.28 -4.67 4.73
N ALA A 140 -24.28 -5.38 4.21
CA ALA A 140 -25.31 -6.04 5.03
C ALA A 140 -24.71 -7.08 5.99
N ALA A 141 -23.79 -7.93 5.51
CA ALA A 141 -23.11 -8.91 6.36
C ALA A 141 -22.30 -8.24 7.48
N ARG A 142 -21.55 -7.17 7.17
CA ARG A 142 -20.75 -6.43 8.15
C ARG A 142 -21.63 -5.71 9.18
N ASN A 143 -22.72 -5.11 8.75
CA ASN A 143 -23.69 -4.46 9.63
C ASN A 143 -24.34 -5.46 10.59
N GLU A 144 -24.68 -6.66 10.10
CA GLU A 144 -25.20 -7.72 10.97
C GLU A 144 -24.14 -8.16 12.01
N VAL A 145 -22.86 -8.26 11.63
CA VAL A 145 -21.78 -8.54 12.60
C VAL A 145 -21.65 -7.42 13.62
N LEU A 146 -21.63 -6.15 13.19
CA LEU A 146 -21.54 -5.00 14.09
C LEU A 146 -22.69 -4.95 15.09
N GLN A 147 -23.93 -5.17 14.63
CA GLN A 147 -25.11 -5.15 15.48
C GLN A 147 -25.14 -6.29 16.49
N ARG A 148 -24.68 -7.48 16.10
CA ARG A 148 -24.79 -8.70 16.94
C ARG A 148 -23.59 -8.92 17.87
N LEU A 149 -22.38 -8.69 17.36
CA LEU A 149 -21.14 -9.04 18.03
C LEU A 149 -20.31 -7.80 18.41
N GLY A 150 -20.68 -6.63 17.89
CA GLY A 150 -19.99 -5.38 18.16
C GLY A 150 -18.71 -5.18 17.32
N PRO A 151 -18.01 -4.06 17.52
CA PRO A 151 -16.88 -3.67 16.68
C PRO A 151 -15.67 -4.62 16.75
N GLY A 152 -15.40 -5.24 17.91
CA GLY A 152 -14.25 -6.15 18.07
C GLY A 152 -14.31 -7.37 17.13
N ALA A 153 -15.51 -7.82 16.78
CA ALA A 153 -15.72 -8.96 15.90
C ALA A 153 -15.34 -8.68 14.43
N LEU A 154 -15.32 -7.40 14.01
CA LEU A 154 -14.87 -7.01 12.67
C LEU A 154 -13.36 -6.82 12.56
N ASP A 155 -12.63 -6.78 13.68
CA ASP A 155 -11.20 -6.45 13.73
C ASP A 155 -10.42 -7.46 14.58
N ARG A 156 -10.61 -8.75 14.28
CA ARG A 156 -10.05 -9.85 15.09
C ARG A 156 -8.53 -9.90 15.09
N ASP A 157 -7.91 -9.43 14.01
CA ASP A 157 -6.45 -9.33 13.88
C ASP A 157 -5.91 -7.98 14.37
N GLY A 158 -6.79 -7.08 14.83
CA GLY A 158 -6.43 -5.75 15.30
C GLY A 158 -5.85 -4.84 14.21
N THR A 159 -6.04 -5.18 12.93
CA THR A 159 -5.47 -4.41 11.82
C THR A 159 -6.08 -3.02 11.71
N ILE A 160 -7.38 -2.88 11.95
CA ILE A 160 -8.09 -1.60 11.92
C ILE A 160 -7.68 -0.76 13.14
N ALA A 161 -7.66 -1.36 14.33
CA ALA A 161 -7.20 -0.71 15.55
C ALA A 161 -5.74 -0.24 15.43
N THR A 162 -4.86 -1.03 14.81
CA THR A 162 -3.47 -0.65 14.57
C THR A 162 -3.37 0.52 13.58
N ARG A 163 -4.15 0.49 12.49
CA ARG A 163 -4.20 1.58 11.49
C ARG A 163 -4.62 2.90 12.12
N TYR A 164 -5.62 2.86 12.99
CA TYR A 164 -6.15 4.03 13.70
C TYR A 164 -5.78 4.02 15.18
N SER A 165 -4.52 3.72 15.50
CA SER A 165 -4.01 3.60 16.87
C SER A 165 -4.10 4.88 17.73
N PHE A 166 -4.39 6.02 17.10
CA PHE A 166 -4.62 7.31 17.78
C PHE A 166 -6.03 7.44 18.37
N VAL A 167 -6.93 6.49 18.09
CA VAL A 167 -8.26 6.40 18.72
C VAL A 167 -8.43 5.06 19.44
N PRO A 168 -9.31 4.97 20.45
CA PRO A 168 -9.64 3.70 21.09
C PRO A 168 -10.13 2.65 20.10
N ALA A 169 -9.75 1.38 20.28
CA ALA A 169 -9.98 0.30 19.33
C ALA A 169 -11.44 0.20 18.82
N LYS A 170 -12.44 0.37 19.71
CA LYS A 170 -13.86 0.36 19.29
C LYS A 170 -14.19 1.51 18.33
N ARG A 171 -13.66 2.72 18.57
CA ARG A 171 -13.84 3.88 17.67
C ARG A 171 -13.02 3.74 16.39
N ALA A 172 -11.85 3.10 16.43
CA ALA A 172 -11.07 2.77 15.23
C ALA A 172 -11.88 1.93 14.23
N VAL A 173 -12.58 0.91 14.72
CA VAL A 173 -13.43 0.06 13.87
C VAL A 173 -14.62 0.83 13.32
N LEU A 174 -15.27 1.66 14.14
CA LEU A 174 -16.37 2.52 13.67
C LEU A 174 -15.90 3.54 12.62
N LEU A 175 -14.72 4.15 12.80
CA LEU A 175 -14.12 5.04 11.82
C LEU A 175 -13.81 4.29 10.51
N GLY A 176 -13.27 3.07 10.62
CA GLY A 176 -13.01 2.23 9.46
C GLY A 176 -14.28 1.80 8.70
N ALA A 177 -15.39 1.59 9.42
CA ALA A 177 -16.70 1.32 8.82
C ALA A 177 -17.25 2.58 8.13
N LEU A 178 -17.29 3.72 8.83
CA LEU A 178 -17.75 5.00 8.31
C LEU A 178 -17.03 5.38 7.00
N LEU A 179 -15.70 5.33 6.99
CA LEU A 179 -14.91 5.69 5.80
C LEU A 179 -15.20 4.76 4.62
N ARG A 180 -15.47 3.48 4.88
CA ARG A 180 -15.83 2.53 3.84
C ARG A 180 -17.19 2.83 3.23
N ASP A 181 -18.18 3.14 4.07
CA ASP A 181 -19.53 3.47 3.61
C ASP A 181 -19.49 4.69 2.67
N TYR A 182 -18.69 5.71 3.01
CA TYR A 182 -18.47 6.86 2.12
C TYR A 182 -17.74 6.50 0.82
N GLU A 183 -16.75 5.60 0.85
CA GLU A 183 -16.10 5.12 -0.39
C GLU A 183 -17.08 4.33 -1.27
N ASP A 184 -18.00 3.55 -0.68
CA ASP A 184 -19.04 2.83 -1.42
C ASP A 184 -20.04 3.79 -2.09
N ILE A 185 -20.47 4.86 -1.39
CA ILE A 185 -21.32 5.91 -1.97
C ILE A 185 -20.58 6.67 -3.09
N LYS A 186 -19.29 6.99 -2.89
CA LYS A 186 -18.45 7.62 -3.93
C LYS A 186 -18.31 6.72 -5.16
N ALA A 187 -18.16 5.41 -4.96
CA ALA A 187 -18.10 4.45 -6.06
C ALA A 187 -19.42 4.40 -6.84
N GLU A 188 -20.57 4.41 -6.16
CA GLU A 188 -21.89 4.47 -6.80
C GLU A 188 -22.06 5.75 -7.63
N LEU A 189 -21.72 6.92 -7.08
CA LEU A 189 -21.78 8.18 -7.81
C LEU A 189 -20.87 8.18 -9.06
N LYS A 190 -19.68 7.56 -8.96
CA LYS A 190 -18.78 7.39 -10.10
C LYS A 190 -19.37 6.46 -11.16
N ASP A 191 -20.04 5.38 -10.75
CA ASP A 191 -20.70 4.44 -11.66
C ASP A 191 -21.88 5.11 -12.39
N GLU A 192 -22.65 5.95 -11.69
CA GLU A 192 -23.78 6.73 -12.25
C GLU A 192 -23.31 7.74 -13.32
N THR A 193 -22.22 8.44 -13.04
CA THR A 193 -21.68 9.46 -13.95
C THR A 193 -21.02 8.88 -15.21
N ARG A 194 -20.71 7.58 -15.23
CA ARG A 194 -20.03 6.89 -16.35
C ARG A 194 -18.78 7.64 -16.85
N GLY A 195 -18.11 8.36 -15.96
CA GLY A 195 -16.92 9.18 -16.26
C GLY A 195 -17.19 10.59 -16.80
N ILE A 196 -18.44 11.00 -17.04
CA ILE A 196 -18.80 12.37 -17.42
C ILE A 196 -19.43 13.07 -16.22
N ARG A 197 -18.74 14.06 -15.67
CA ARG A 197 -19.21 14.82 -14.50
C ARG A 197 -20.03 16.03 -14.93
N THR A 198 -21.27 16.10 -14.49
CA THR A 198 -22.11 17.30 -14.65
C THR A 198 -21.84 18.32 -13.54
N ALA A 199 -22.44 19.51 -13.63
CA ALA A 199 -22.42 20.47 -12.52
C ALA A 199 -23.19 19.95 -11.29
N ALA A 200 -24.29 19.23 -11.50
CA ALA A 200 -25.07 18.64 -10.42
C ALA A 200 -24.29 17.55 -9.68
N ASP A 201 -23.50 16.74 -10.39
CA ASP A 201 -22.67 15.71 -9.75
C ASP A 201 -21.58 16.32 -8.87
N ARG A 202 -20.99 17.44 -9.30
CA ARG A 202 -20.03 18.19 -8.47
C ARG A 202 -20.64 18.73 -7.18
N GLU A 203 -21.89 19.18 -7.21
CA GLU A 203 -22.58 19.62 -6.00
C GLU A 203 -22.93 18.43 -5.08
N LYS A 204 -23.32 17.27 -5.64
CA LYS A 204 -23.47 16.03 -4.85
C LYS A 204 -22.16 15.59 -4.21
N GLU A 205 -21.04 15.63 -4.93
CA GLU A 205 -19.72 15.30 -4.39
C GLU A 205 -19.34 16.25 -3.23
N LYS A 206 -19.57 17.56 -3.38
CA LYS A 206 -19.33 18.53 -2.31
C LYS A 206 -20.19 18.27 -1.08
N PHE A 207 -21.49 17.98 -1.29
CA PHE A 207 -22.40 17.66 -0.20
C PHE A 207 -21.94 16.40 0.54
N LEU A 208 -21.60 15.34 -0.20
CA LEU A 208 -21.10 14.09 0.37
C LEU A 208 -19.80 14.29 1.16
N GLU A 209 -18.89 15.13 0.67
CA GLU A 209 -17.66 15.45 1.37
C GLU A 209 -17.90 16.27 2.66
N ALA A 210 -18.87 17.19 2.64
CA ALA A 210 -19.27 17.94 3.83
C ALA A 210 -19.92 17.03 4.90
N GLU A 211 -20.77 16.09 4.47
CA GLU A 211 -21.38 15.09 5.36
C GLU A 211 -20.31 14.18 5.96
N ARG A 212 -19.38 13.68 5.13
CA ARG A 212 -18.22 12.90 5.58
C ARG A 212 -17.44 13.62 6.66
N GLN A 213 -17.12 14.89 6.46
CA GLN A 213 -16.37 15.67 7.42
C GLN A 213 -17.15 15.90 8.71
N ARG A 214 -18.49 16.07 8.63
CA ARG A 214 -19.37 16.20 9.79
C ARG A 214 -19.38 14.93 10.63
N ASP A 215 -19.50 13.76 10.01
CA ASP A 215 -19.54 12.48 10.72
C ASP A 215 -18.19 12.14 11.35
N ILE A 216 -17.09 12.41 10.64
CA ILE A 216 -15.74 12.29 11.20
C ILE A 216 -15.59 13.21 12.41
N ALA A 217 -16.07 14.45 12.34
CA ALA A 217 -16.02 15.39 13.45
C ALA A 217 -16.90 14.99 14.64
N ALA A 218 -17.99 14.25 14.41
CA ALA A 218 -18.83 13.70 15.47
C ALA A 218 -18.18 12.49 16.17
N LEU A 219 -17.37 11.71 15.43
CA LEU A 219 -16.71 10.51 15.95
C LEU A 219 -15.35 10.80 16.62
N LEU A 220 -14.63 11.82 16.13
CA LEU A 220 -13.27 12.17 16.55
C LEU A 220 -13.25 13.48 17.33
N SER A 221 -12.48 13.50 18.43
CA SER A 221 -12.12 14.75 19.10
C SER A 221 -11.30 15.66 18.16
N PRO A 222 -11.21 16.98 18.43
CA PRO A 222 -10.41 17.88 17.60
C PRO A 222 -8.95 17.43 17.45
N ALA A 223 -8.32 16.92 18.51
CA ALA A 223 -6.95 16.42 18.48
C ALA A 223 -6.81 15.11 17.65
N GLU A 224 -7.77 14.19 17.79
CA GLU A 224 -7.77 12.95 16.99
C GLU A 224 -8.01 13.22 15.50
N ARG A 225 -8.82 14.24 15.20
CA ARG A 225 -9.10 14.67 13.83
C ARG A 225 -7.86 15.27 13.17
N ASP A 226 -7.10 16.10 13.89
CA ASP A 226 -5.82 16.64 13.40
C ASP A 226 -4.85 15.51 13.02
N ILE A 227 -4.71 14.50 13.89
CA ILE A 227 -3.90 13.31 13.61
C ILE A 227 -4.45 12.53 12.40
N PHE A 228 -5.78 12.36 12.32
CA PHE A 228 -6.42 11.68 11.20
C PHE A 228 -6.12 12.40 9.89
N GLU A 229 -6.31 13.72 9.83
CA GLU A 229 -6.04 14.54 8.65
C GLU A 229 -4.57 14.44 8.22
N HIS A 230 -3.63 14.52 9.17
CA HIS A 230 -2.21 14.31 8.91
C HIS A 230 -1.86 12.90 8.41
N ARG A 231 -2.68 11.88 8.71
CA ARG A 231 -2.44 10.50 8.24
C ARG A 231 -3.11 10.20 6.90
N THR A 232 -4.25 10.82 6.62
CA THR A 232 -5.08 10.47 5.44
C THR A 232 -5.04 11.48 4.30
N ALA A 233 -4.56 12.70 4.53
CA ALA A 233 -4.41 13.68 3.46
C ALA A 233 -3.46 13.16 2.37
N SER A 234 -3.71 13.50 1.11
CA SER A 234 -2.78 13.21 0.01
C SER A 234 -1.39 13.82 0.25
N ALA A 235 -1.34 14.99 0.90
CA ALA A 235 -0.12 15.60 1.44
C ALA A 235 0.71 14.64 2.32
N ALA A 236 0.07 13.79 3.12
CA ALA A 236 0.75 12.82 3.98
C ALA A 236 1.51 11.77 3.17
N ALA A 237 0.96 11.32 2.04
CA ALA A 237 1.63 10.38 1.14
C ALA A 237 2.89 10.99 0.50
N VAL A 238 2.86 12.30 0.19
CA VAL A 238 4.05 13.01 -0.30
C VAL A 238 5.14 13.01 0.77
N MET A 239 4.75 13.32 2.00
CA MET A 239 5.69 13.38 3.14
C MET A 239 6.26 12.01 3.45
N GLN A 240 5.44 10.95 3.48
CA GLN A 240 5.88 9.56 3.72
C GLN A 240 6.98 9.12 2.76
N ASN A 241 6.87 9.49 1.48
CA ASN A 241 7.90 9.17 0.49
C ASN A 241 9.23 9.91 0.71
N ARG A 242 9.26 10.94 1.55
CA ARG A 242 10.43 11.79 1.84
C ARG A 242 11.05 11.56 3.22
N LEU A 243 10.35 10.86 4.14
CA LEU A 243 10.75 10.70 5.55
C LEU A 243 12.13 10.05 5.77
N GLY A 244 12.66 9.28 4.82
CA GLY A 244 13.91 8.54 5.01
C GLY A 244 15.19 9.38 4.95
N VAL A 245 15.32 10.27 3.96
CA VAL A 245 16.52 11.14 3.82
C VAL A 245 16.33 12.48 4.53
N PHE A 246 15.10 13.00 4.57
CA PHE A 246 14.82 14.31 5.14
C PHE A 246 14.73 14.28 6.67
N GLU A 247 14.17 13.19 7.24
CA GLU A 247 13.92 13.04 8.67
C GLU A 247 13.34 14.31 9.31
N PRO A 248 12.11 14.72 8.93
CA PRO A 248 11.53 15.95 9.44
C PRO A 248 11.24 15.86 10.94
N THR A 249 11.49 16.96 11.64
CA THR A 249 10.89 17.20 12.96
C THR A 249 9.38 17.39 12.85
N GLU A 250 8.64 17.27 13.95
CA GLU A 250 7.18 17.50 13.93
C GLU A 250 6.83 18.92 13.46
N ALA A 251 7.60 19.93 13.86
CA ALA A 251 7.39 21.31 13.44
C ALA A 251 7.60 21.49 11.93
N GLU A 252 8.69 20.94 11.37
CA GLU A 252 8.96 20.95 9.93
C GLU A 252 7.87 20.19 9.15
N TYR A 253 7.44 19.04 9.67
CA TYR A 253 6.37 18.25 9.06
C TYR A 253 5.08 19.05 8.98
N ARG A 254 4.63 19.65 10.08
CA ARG A 254 3.38 20.43 10.14
C ARG A 254 3.45 21.66 9.24
N ALA A 255 4.58 22.36 9.22
CA ALA A 255 4.75 23.56 8.41
C ALA A 255 4.73 23.24 6.91
N VAL A 256 5.47 22.21 6.48
CA VAL A 256 5.44 21.75 5.09
C VAL A 256 4.06 21.22 4.71
N PHE A 257 3.41 20.46 5.60
CA PHE A 257 2.05 19.96 5.39
C PHE A 257 1.03 21.07 5.14
N ALA A 258 1.13 22.20 5.86
CA ALA A 258 0.26 23.36 5.65
C ALA A 258 0.43 23.94 4.23
N ILE A 259 1.65 24.04 3.72
CA ILE A 259 1.92 24.50 2.35
C ILE A 259 1.30 23.54 1.31
N PHE A 260 1.39 22.22 1.54
CA PHE A 260 0.73 21.24 0.67
C PHE A 260 -0.79 21.41 0.65
N ARG A 261 -1.39 21.74 1.78
CA ARG A 261 -2.83 21.98 1.90
C ARG A 261 -3.27 23.21 1.12
N GLU A 262 -2.48 24.28 1.16
CA GLU A 262 -2.69 25.46 0.31
C GLU A 262 -2.63 25.08 -1.18
N PHE A 263 -1.60 24.33 -1.57
CA PHE A 263 -1.46 23.88 -2.95
C PHE A 263 -2.62 23.01 -3.44
N GLU A 264 -3.09 22.07 -2.60
CA GLU A 264 -4.25 21.23 -2.91
C GLU A 264 -5.54 22.04 -3.08
N ALA A 265 -5.71 23.11 -2.29
CA ALA A 265 -6.87 24.00 -2.39
C ALA A 265 -6.85 24.79 -3.70
N ASP A 266 -5.68 25.24 -4.14
CA ASP A 266 -5.50 25.97 -5.41
C ASP A 266 -5.58 25.05 -6.65
N HIS A 267 -5.36 23.75 -6.48
CA HIS A 267 -5.31 22.76 -7.58
C HIS A 267 -6.29 21.59 -7.40
N PRO A 268 -7.61 21.85 -7.31
CA PRO A 268 -8.60 20.80 -7.08
C PRO A 268 -8.68 19.83 -8.28
N GLY A 269 -8.74 18.53 -7.99
CA GLY A 269 -9.03 17.49 -8.99
C GLY A 269 -7.85 17.00 -9.83
N VAL A 270 -6.68 17.62 -9.71
CA VAL A 270 -5.43 17.01 -10.19
C VAL A 270 -4.93 16.04 -9.12
N MET A 271 -4.32 14.91 -9.48
CA MET A 271 -3.60 14.10 -8.48
C MET A 271 -2.50 14.97 -7.89
N ALA A 272 -2.78 15.60 -6.74
CA ALA A 272 -1.93 16.63 -6.16
C ALA A 272 -0.51 16.10 -5.92
N LEU A 273 -0.37 14.83 -5.54
CA LEU A 273 0.91 14.14 -5.41
C LEU A 273 1.72 14.10 -6.73
N GLN A 274 1.06 13.84 -7.86
CA GLN A 274 1.70 13.74 -9.18
C GLN A 274 2.03 15.12 -9.75
N ALA A 275 1.10 16.07 -9.60
CA ALA A 275 1.32 17.46 -9.97
C ALA A 275 2.42 18.10 -9.12
N TRP A 276 2.41 17.91 -7.82
CA TRP A 276 3.45 18.44 -6.93
C TRP A 276 4.83 17.89 -7.28
N GLY A 277 4.95 16.58 -7.49
CA GLY A 277 6.22 15.94 -7.85
C GLY A 277 6.76 16.33 -9.23
N GLN A 278 5.89 16.51 -10.24
CA GLN A 278 6.31 16.93 -11.58
C GLN A 278 6.48 18.44 -11.73
N ARG A 279 5.71 19.25 -10.99
CA ARG A 279 5.65 20.71 -11.15
C ARG A 279 6.53 21.49 -10.16
N LEU A 280 7.00 20.91 -9.06
CA LEU A 280 8.11 21.52 -8.30
C LEU A 280 9.42 21.55 -9.11
N GLY A 281 9.55 20.77 -10.18
CA GLY A 281 10.69 20.87 -11.11
C GLY A 281 10.49 21.87 -12.25
N ALA A 282 9.31 22.47 -12.37
CA ALA A 282 8.94 23.40 -13.43
C ALA A 282 8.61 24.77 -12.82
N SER A 283 9.01 25.84 -13.50
CA SER A 283 8.93 27.24 -13.01
C SER A 283 7.55 27.74 -12.59
N GLU A 284 6.47 26.98 -12.82
CA GLU A 284 5.08 27.37 -12.55
C GLU A 284 4.70 27.33 -11.05
N ASN A 285 5.46 26.60 -10.21
CA ASN A 285 5.18 26.48 -8.76
C ASN A 285 6.30 27.05 -7.86
N GLY A 286 7.15 27.93 -8.38
CA GLY A 286 8.28 28.49 -7.62
C GLY A 286 7.88 29.16 -6.30
N GLU A 287 6.64 29.66 -6.17
CA GLU A 287 6.14 30.25 -4.93
C GLU A 287 6.07 29.22 -3.78
N TYR A 288 5.55 28.02 -4.04
CA TYR A 288 5.44 26.98 -3.02
C TYR A 288 6.80 26.42 -2.62
N GLU A 289 7.72 26.34 -3.59
CA GLU A 289 9.10 25.96 -3.36
C GLU A 289 9.82 26.98 -2.47
N GLU A 290 9.66 28.26 -2.77
CA GLU A 290 10.20 29.38 -2.01
C GLU A 290 9.63 29.42 -0.58
N LYS A 291 8.31 29.21 -0.39
CA LYS A 291 7.70 29.08 0.95
C LYS A 291 8.34 27.95 1.76
N ILE A 292 8.60 26.81 1.13
CA ILE A 292 9.27 25.68 1.80
C ILE A 292 10.72 26.04 2.14
N HIS A 293 11.43 26.69 1.22
CA HIS A 293 12.80 27.14 1.45
C HIS A 293 12.89 28.14 2.61
N GLN A 294 11.98 29.13 2.68
CA GLN A 294 11.93 30.12 3.75
C GLN A 294 11.66 29.50 5.12
N ILE A 295 10.78 28.50 5.20
CA ILE A 295 10.45 27.82 6.47
C ILE A 295 11.57 26.89 6.93
N LEU A 296 12.17 26.14 6.00
CA LEU A 296 13.19 25.14 6.33
C LEU A 296 14.59 25.76 6.48
N GLY A 297 14.86 26.86 5.78
CA GLY A 297 16.21 27.41 5.60
C GLY A 297 17.08 26.56 4.68
N ASP A 298 18.22 27.10 4.27
CA ASP A 298 19.07 26.54 3.20
C ASP A 298 19.45 25.07 3.40
N ALA A 299 19.94 24.72 4.60
CA ALA A 299 20.47 23.38 4.86
C ALA A 299 19.38 22.30 4.84
N ARG A 300 18.23 22.57 5.48
CA ARG A 300 17.11 21.63 5.51
C ARG A 300 16.37 21.61 4.18
N TYR A 301 16.33 22.74 3.47
CA TYR A 301 15.82 22.79 2.12
C TYR A 301 16.62 21.90 1.16
N ALA A 302 17.95 21.87 1.28
CA ALA A 302 18.79 20.96 0.50
C ALA A 302 18.47 19.48 0.80
N ASP A 303 18.27 19.12 2.08
CA ASP A 303 17.84 17.78 2.48
C ASP A 303 16.44 17.43 1.93
N TRP A 304 15.52 18.39 1.94
CA TRP A 304 14.19 18.26 1.37
C TRP A 304 14.24 17.97 -0.13
N MET A 305 15.06 18.71 -0.88
CA MET A 305 15.24 18.50 -2.31
C MET A 305 15.88 17.16 -2.62
N LEU A 306 16.87 16.75 -1.83
CA LEU A 306 17.50 15.44 -1.96
C LEU A 306 16.49 14.31 -1.72
N SER A 307 15.62 14.43 -0.72
CA SER A 307 14.59 13.43 -0.41
C SER A 307 13.55 13.25 -1.53
N GLY A 308 13.37 14.26 -2.38
CA GLY A 308 12.49 14.21 -3.55
C GLY A 308 13.05 13.40 -4.72
N GLN A 309 14.33 13.03 -4.69
CA GLN A 309 14.98 12.30 -5.78
C GLN A 309 14.60 10.83 -5.79
N GLY A 310 14.37 10.26 -6.96
CA GLY A 310 13.92 8.86 -7.09
C GLY A 310 14.90 7.85 -6.48
N TYR A 311 16.22 8.12 -6.58
CA TYR A 311 17.25 7.26 -5.98
C TYR A 311 17.27 7.34 -4.44
N ALA A 312 16.96 8.51 -3.85
CA ALA A 312 16.84 8.70 -2.40
C ALA A 312 15.63 7.94 -1.83
N GLN A 313 14.53 7.90 -2.58
CA GLN A 313 13.35 7.09 -2.24
C GLN A 313 13.66 5.60 -2.29
N SER A 314 14.37 5.14 -3.33
CA SER A 314 14.79 3.73 -3.42
C SER A 314 15.71 3.32 -2.28
N LEU A 315 16.67 4.18 -1.91
CA LEU A 315 17.51 4.00 -0.73
C LEU A 315 16.67 3.88 0.56
N SER A 316 15.71 4.79 0.75
CA SER A 316 14.83 4.78 1.93
C SER A 316 14.00 3.50 2.03
N ARG A 317 13.56 2.93 0.90
CA ARG A 317 12.84 1.64 0.86
C ARG A 317 13.74 0.45 1.19
N LEU A 318 15.01 0.49 0.79
CA LEU A 318 15.99 -0.57 1.07
C LEU A 318 16.52 -0.51 2.51
N ALA A 319 16.50 0.66 3.15
CA ALA A 319 17.10 0.86 4.47
C ALA A 319 16.62 -0.11 5.55
N PRO A 320 15.31 -0.39 5.73
CA PRO A 320 14.85 -1.36 6.74
C PRO A 320 15.29 -2.79 6.42
N GLN A 321 15.34 -3.18 5.14
CA GLN A 321 15.71 -4.53 4.72
C GLN A 321 17.20 -4.81 4.93
N LEU A 322 18.02 -3.77 4.82
CA LEU A 322 19.47 -3.82 4.96
C LEU A 322 19.95 -3.34 6.35
N ASN A 323 19.02 -3.01 7.25
CA ASN A 323 19.28 -2.45 8.57
C ASN A 323 20.25 -1.25 8.53
N LEU A 324 20.06 -0.36 7.56
CA LEU A 324 20.90 0.83 7.37
C LEU A 324 20.50 1.94 8.34
N SER A 325 21.49 2.61 8.92
CA SER A 325 21.25 3.82 9.68
C SER A 325 20.83 4.98 8.76
N PRO A 326 20.05 5.95 9.24
CA PRO A 326 19.69 7.13 8.45
C PRO A 326 20.89 7.92 7.94
N ALA A 327 21.95 7.99 8.75
CA ALA A 327 23.22 8.60 8.35
C ALA A 327 23.85 7.92 7.12
N THR A 328 23.80 6.59 7.03
CA THR A 328 24.27 5.85 5.85
C THR A 328 23.39 6.13 4.63
N VAL A 329 22.06 6.13 4.79
CA VAL A 329 21.10 6.42 3.73
C VAL A 329 21.35 7.83 3.15
N LYS A 330 21.43 8.84 4.02
CA LYS A 330 21.74 10.22 3.64
C LYS A 330 23.11 10.33 2.98
N GLY A 331 24.13 9.68 3.53
CA GLY A 331 25.49 9.70 2.98
C GLY A 331 25.58 9.14 1.56
N VAL A 332 24.85 8.05 1.26
CA VAL A 332 24.79 7.49 -0.09
C VAL A 332 23.96 8.38 -1.02
N ALA A 333 22.85 8.96 -0.55
CA ALA A 333 22.07 9.90 -1.36
C ALA A 333 22.89 11.14 -1.76
N VAL A 334 23.64 11.73 -0.83
CA VAL A 334 24.56 12.86 -1.10
C VAL A 334 25.66 12.47 -2.09
N LEU A 335 26.25 11.28 -1.96
CA LEU A 335 27.25 10.77 -2.91
C LEU A 335 26.69 10.72 -4.34
N LEU A 336 25.48 10.19 -4.51
CA LEU A 336 24.84 10.10 -5.83
C LEU A 336 24.48 11.48 -6.39
N ASP A 337 23.99 12.40 -5.55
CA ASP A 337 23.71 13.77 -5.96
C ASP A 337 24.98 14.51 -6.43
N ASN A 338 26.07 14.37 -5.68
CA ASN A 338 27.37 14.93 -6.04
C ASN A 338 27.92 14.32 -7.33
N THR A 339 27.68 13.02 -7.57
CA THR A 339 28.05 12.35 -8.83
C THR A 339 27.32 12.99 -10.02
N LEU A 340 26.01 13.25 -9.88
CA LEU A 340 25.22 13.94 -10.91
C LEU A 340 25.71 15.37 -11.15
N LYS A 341 25.92 16.15 -10.08
CA LYS A 341 26.50 17.51 -10.17
C LYS A 341 27.84 17.50 -10.89
N ARG A 342 28.77 16.63 -10.50
CA ARG A 342 30.09 16.52 -11.11
C ARG A 342 30.04 16.09 -12.57
N SER A 343 29.10 15.24 -12.95
CA SER A 343 28.91 14.85 -14.36
C SER A 343 28.56 16.05 -15.25
N ARG A 344 27.75 16.99 -14.73
CA ARG A 344 27.36 18.22 -15.44
C ARG A 344 28.51 19.20 -15.53
N GLU A 345 29.27 19.36 -14.44
CA GLU A 345 30.49 20.19 -14.43
C GLU A 345 31.50 19.71 -15.49
N ILE A 346 31.81 18.40 -15.53
CA ILE A 346 32.73 17.84 -16.53
C ILE A 346 32.19 18.03 -17.96
N GLY A 347 30.89 17.84 -18.16
CA GLY A 347 30.27 18.05 -19.47
C GLY A 347 30.37 19.51 -19.94
N GLY A 348 30.10 20.45 -19.03
CA GLY A 348 30.11 21.89 -19.29
C GLY A 348 31.49 22.55 -19.31
N ASP A 349 32.54 21.87 -18.85
CA ASP A 349 33.89 22.44 -18.77
C ASP A 349 34.48 22.69 -20.17
N GLY A 350 34.57 23.95 -20.59
CA GLY A 350 35.12 24.33 -21.89
C GLY A 350 36.63 24.12 -22.04
N ALA A 351 37.36 23.92 -20.93
CA ALA A 351 38.82 23.74 -20.93
C ALA A 351 39.24 22.28 -21.14
N MET A 352 38.34 21.31 -20.95
CA MET A 352 38.64 19.90 -21.12
C MET A 352 38.40 19.43 -22.56
N GLU A 353 39.36 18.68 -23.10
CA GLU A 353 39.22 18.01 -24.40
C GLU A 353 38.23 16.84 -24.33
N VAL A 354 37.56 16.53 -25.44
CA VAL A 354 36.52 15.47 -25.48
C VAL A 354 37.03 14.13 -24.94
N PRO A 355 38.22 13.60 -25.32
CA PRO A 355 38.73 12.36 -24.75
C PRO A 355 38.97 12.41 -23.24
N GLN A 356 39.40 13.57 -22.72
CA GLN A 356 39.61 13.77 -21.28
C GLN A 356 38.28 13.74 -20.53
N LYS A 357 37.24 14.39 -21.07
CA LYS A 357 35.89 14.35 -20.49
C LYS A 357 35.31 12.93 -20.47
N LEU A 358 35.46 12.17 -21.55
CA LEU A 358 35.00 10.77 -21.61
C LEU A 358 35.67 9.92 -20.52
N SER A 359 36.99 10.03 -20.37
CA SER A 359 37.73 9.32 -19.31
C SER A 359 37.31 9.77 -17.91
N ALA A 360 37.14 11.08 -17.69
CA ALA A 360 36.72 11.62 -16.40
C ALA A 360 35.31 11.15 -15.99
N LEU A 361 34.36 11.11 -16.93
CA LEU A 361 33.00 10.62 -16.66
C LEU A 361 32.97 9.10 -16.40
N ALA A 362 33.75 8.32 -17.16
CA ALA A 362 33.89 6.89 -16.91
C ALA A 362 34.46 6.60 -15.50
N ASN A 363 35.51 7.32 -15.11
CA ASN A 363 36.12 7.21 -13.78
C ASN A 363 35.15 7.64 -12.67
N LEU A 364 34.41 8.74 -12.87
CA LEU A 364 33.40 9.22 -11.93
C LEU A 364 32.32 8.15 -11.67
N ALA A 365 31.81 7.52 -12.73
CA ALA A 365 30.81 6.46 -12.61
C ALA A 365 31.38 5.19 -11.93
N ALA A 366 32.63 4.82 -12.22
CA ALA A 366 33.29 3.69 -11.57
C ALA A 366 33.51 3.95 -10.07
N GLN A 367 33.98 5.13 -9.71
CA GLN A 367 34.17 5.56 -8.32
C GLN A 367 32.85 5.54 -7.55
N ALA A 368 31.78 6.12 -8.11
CA ALA A 368 30.46 6.10 -7.49
C ALA A 368 29.96 4.67 -7.23
N ARG A 369 30.11 3.73 -8.19
CA ARG A 369 29.74 2.32 -7.98
C ARG A 369 30.54 1.68 -6.85
N SER A 370 31.85 1.93 -6.81
CA SER A 370 32.73 1.40 -5.77
C SER A 370 32.35 1.91 -4.39
N GLU A 371 32.13 3.22 -4.24
CA GLU A 371 31.75 3.84 -2.96
C GLU A 371 30.36 3.42 -2.48
N VAL A 372 29.39 3.30 -3.40
CA VAL A 372 28.06 2.74 -3.07
C VAL A 372 28.20 1.30 -2.58
N THR A 373 29.02 0.49 -3.25
CA THR A 373 29.28 -0.90 -2.86
C THR A 373 29.97 -1.00 -1.51
N ALA A 374 30.93 -0.12 -1.22
CA ALA A 374 31.60 -0.07 0.07
C ALA A 374 30.65 0.30 1.22
N ARG A 375 29.67 1.18 0.99
CA ARG A 375 28.72 1.65 2.02
C ARG A 375 27.53 0.72 2.22
N LEU A 376 27.04 0.08 1.17
CA LEU A 376 25.82 -0.74 1.20
C LEU A 376 26.08 -2.26 1.17
N GLY A 377 27.32 -2.66 0.94
CA GLY A 377 27.67 -4.04 0.62
C GLY A 377 27.19 -4.48 -0.76
N PRO A 378 27.61 -5.67 -1.24
CA PRO A 378 27.34 -6.13 -2.59
C PRO A 378 25.83 -6.33 -2.86
N THR A 379 25.08 -6.85 -1.88
CA THR A 379 23.64 -7.07 -2.02
C THR A 379 22.86 -5.75 -2.10
N GLY A 380 23.14 -4.81 -1.19
CA GLY A 380 22.47 -3.51 -1.18
C GLY A 380 22.82 -2.66 -2.40
N ALA A 381 24.09 -2.69 -2.81
CA ALA A 381 24.53 -2.02 -4.01
C ALA A 381 23.94 -2.63 -5.28
N GLY A 382 23.84 -3.96 -5.40
CA GLY A 382 23.18 -4.59 -6.54
C GLY A 382 21.72 -4.16 -6.67
N ALA A 383 20.97 -4.14 -5.57
CA ALA A 383 19.58 -3.72 -5.55
C ALA A 383 19.40 -2.23 -5.93
N LEU A 384 20.29 -1.36 -5.44
CA LEU A 384 20.22 0.07 -5.77
C LEU A 384 20.72 0.38 -7.19
N LEU A 385 21.94 -0.07 -7.53
CA LEU A 385 22.62 0.26 -8.78
C LEU A 385 21.84 -0.24 -10.01
N SER A 386 21.13 -1.37 -9.90
CA SER A 386 20.24 -1.85 -10.97
C SER A 386 19.10 -0.89 -11.32
N GLN A 387 18.77 0.06 -10.44
CA GLN A 387 17.76 1.10 -10.67
C GLN A 387 18.37 2.43 -11.16
N LEU A 388 19.70 2.55 -11.19
CA LEU A 388 20.42 3.78 -11.56
C LEU A 388 20.96 3.72 -12.99
N SER A 389 20.07 3.53 -13.98
CA SER A 389 20.46 3.49 -15.40
C SER A 389 21.22 4.74 -15.86
N TRP A 390 21.00 5.87 -15.20
CA TRP A 390 21.71 7.12 -15.45
C TRP A 390 23.21 7.04 -15.15
N LEU A 391 23.66 6.13 -14.28
CA LEU A 391 25.07 5.92 -13.97
C LEU A 391 25.80 5.24 -15.14
N ASP A 392 25.08 4.43 -15.93
CA ASP A 392 25.59 3.87 -17.19
C ASP A 392 25.70 4.96 -18.26
N LEU A 393 24.76 5.90 -18.30
CA LEU A 393 24.83 7.06 -19.21
C LEU A 393 26.05 7.93 -18.90
N ILE A 394 26.36 8.17 -17.63
CA ILE A 394 27.61 8.86 -17.24
C ILE A 394 28.82 8.07 -17.71
N ALA A 395 28.85 6.74 -17.48
CA ALA A 395 29.96 5.90 -17.92
C ALA A 395 30.17 5.91 -19.45
N GLN A 396 29.09 6.12 -20.22
CA GLN A 396 29.11 6.27 -21.67
C GLN A 396 29.51 7.68 -22.15
N GLY A 397 29.86 8.60 -21.23
CA GLY A 397 30.35 9.92 -21.58
C GLY A 397 29.25 10.99 -21.73
N ASN A 398 28.14 10.84 -21.03
CA ASN A 398 27.06 11.82 -21.02
C ASN A 398 27.06 12.65 -19.74
N ALA A 399 26.78 13.94 -19.87
CA ALA A 399 26.39 14.79 -18.73
C ALA A 399 24.91 14.55 -18.44
N VAL A 400 24.57 14.26 -17.18
CA VAL A 400 23.24 13.77 -16.80
C VAL A 400 22.58 14.70 -15.80
N THR A 401 21.28 14.93 -15.97
CA THR A 401 20.42 15.56 -14.98
C THR A 401 19.31 14.58 -14.59
N VAL A 402 19.05 14.46 -13.29
CA VAL A 402 17.92 13.69 -12.75
C VAL A 402 17.03 14.64 -11.98
N THR A 403 15.73 14.61 -12.29
CA THR A 403 14.71 15.40 -11.59
C THR A 403 13.56 14.47 -11.21
N GLY A 404 13.45 14.13 -9.92
CA GLY A 404 12.50 13.14 -9.45
C GLY A 404 12.83 11.76 -10.04
N HIS A 405 12.00 11.28 -10.97
CA HIS A 405 12.22 10.03 -11.71
C HIS A 405 12.65 10.23 -13.17
N ALA A 406 12.64 11.46 -13.67
CA ALA A 406 13.04 11.75 -15.04
C ALA A 406 14.56 11.86 -15.14
N THR A 407 15.14 11.25 -16.17
CA THR A 407 16.56 11.38 -16.51
C THR A 407 16.67 12.08 -17.86
N SER A 408 17.42 13.18 -17.92
CA SER A 408 17.83 13.84 -19.15
C SER A 408 19.35 13.85 -19.26
N TRP A 409 19.86 13.90 -20.49
CA TRP A 409 21.30 13.83 -20.71
C TRP A 409 21.74 14.58 -21.96
N SER A 410 23.01 14.96 -21.99
CA SER A 410 23.66 15.59 -23.14
C SER A 410 24.99 14.88 -23.43
N PRO A 411 25.21 14.41 -24.67
CA PRO A 411 26.47 13.78 -25.03
C PRO A 411 27.56 14.84 -25.08
N VAL A 412 28.71 14.54 -24.49
CA VAL A 412 29.87 15.44 -24.53
C VAL A 412 30.48 15.55 -25.93
N ASN A 413 30.24 14.57 -26.80
CA ASN A 413 30.73 14.53 -28.18
C ASN A 413 29.82 15.27 -29.19
N ARG A 414 28.85 16.08 -28.74
CA ARG A 414 28.05 16.88 -29.67
C ARG A 414 28.88 18.05 -30.19
N VAL A 415 29.28 17.96 -31.46
CA VAL A 415 29.75 19.12 -32.23
C VAL A 415 28.64 20.18 -32.21
N PRO A 416 28.91 21.43 -31.78
CA PRO A 416 27.90 22.48 -31.76
C PRO A 416 27.27 22.67 -33.14
N PRO A 417 25.94 22.80 -33.25
CA PRO A 417 25.28 23.13 -34.52
C PRO A 417 25.63 24.57 -34.90
N GLY A 418 26.78 24.75 -35.57
CA GLY A 418 27.28 26.10 -35.92
C GLY A 418 28.53 26.16 -36.80
N ARG A 419 29.14 25.03 -37.17
CA ARG A 419 30.21 25.00 -38.18
C ARG A 419 29.93 23.92 -39.22
N ARG A 420 28.92 24.14 -40.07
CA ARG A 420 29.01 23.55 -41.42
C ARG A 420 30.15 24.29 -42.13
N PRO A 421 31.21 23.61 -42.61
CA PRO A 421 32.15 24.26 -43.51
C PRO A 421 31.34 24.78 -44.70
N ALA A 422 31.53 26.06 -45.03
CA ALA A 422 30.91 26.65 -46.21
C ALA A 422 31.26 25.75 -47.42
N PRO A 423 30.30 25.42 -48.30
CA PRO A 423 30.59 24.66 -49.50
C PRO A 423 31.67 25.40 -50.29
N ASN A 424 32.78 24.70 -50.55
CA ASN A 424 33.91 25.20 -51.31
C ASN A 424 33.38 25.76 -52.65
N VAL A 425 33.40 27.08 -52.80
CA VAL A 425 33.08 27.73 -54.07
C VAL A 425 34.20 27.36 -55.03
N GLN A 426 33.93 26.40 -55.92
CA GLN A 426 34.82 26.07 -57.03
C GLN A 426 34.94 27.30 -57.92
N THR A 427 36.11 27.92 -57.93
CA THR A 427 36.51 28.91 -58.94
C THR A 427 36.42 28.28 -60.34
N PRO A 428 35.74 28.92 -61.31
CA PRO A 428 35.71 28.43 -62.68
C PRO A 428 37.10 28.59 -63.30
N ARG A 429 37.63 27.51 -63.88
CA ARG A 429 38.80 27.58 -64.77
C ARG A 429 38.38 28.30 -66.05
N GLN A 430 39.12 29.34 -66.42
CA GLN A 430 39.13 29.91 -67.77
C GLN A 430 39.95 29.03 -68.70
#